data_AF-A0A2M8NIF8-F1
#
_entry.id   AF-A0A2M8NIF8-F1
#
_cell.length_a   1.000
_cell.length_b   1.000
_cell.length_c   1.000
_cell.angle_alpha   90.00
_cell.angle_beta   90.00
_cell.angle_gamma   90.00
#
_symmetry.space_group_name_H-M   'P 1'
#
loop_
_entity.id
_entity.type
_entity.pdbx_description
1 polymer ?
#
loop_
_entity_poly.entity_id
_entity_poly.type
_entity_poly.pdbx_seq_one_letter_code
_entity_poly.pdbx_strand_id
1 'polypeptide(L)' 'MNIVNPPDAIIAMTRLNPFDRDAGGRPYVPDDLLERMKTVTSEEAWAVLDKHGYPFQFEGGWFRTHPE' A
#
# COMPACT_ATOMS: atom_id res chain seq x y z
N MET A 1 8.37 -10.84 -20.49
CA MET A 1 7.73 -10.75 -19.16
C MET A 1 8.53 -9.75 -18.35
N ASN A 2 7.98 -8.56 -18.09
CA ASN A 2 8.62 -7.61 -17.20
C ASN A 2 8.28 -8.04 -15.77
N ILE A 3 9.27 -8.55 -15.04
CA ILE A 3 9.10 -8.96 -13.63
C ILE A 3 8.82 -7.73 -12.74
N VAL A 4 9.25 -6.56 -13.19
CA VAL A 4 9.07 -5.27 -12.50
C VAL A 4 8.30 -4.31 -13.39
N ASN A 5 7.29 -3.65 -12.83
CA ASN A 5 6.56 -2.59 -13.52
C ASN A 5 7.51 -1.42 -13.83
N PRO A 6 7.52 -0.88 -15.06
CA PRO A 6 8.34 0.27 -15.37
C PRO A 6 7.85 1.53 -14.62
N PRO A 7 8.71 2.53 -14.36
CA PRO A 7 8.35 3.67 -13.52
C PRO A 7 7.13 4.47 -14.00
N ASP A 8 6.98 4.62 -15.32
CA ASP A 8 5.85 5.28 -15.97
C ASP A 8 4.52 4.57 -15.67
N ALA A 9 4.50 3.24 -15.67
CA ALA A 9 3.33 2.46 -15.29
C ALA A 9 2.95 2.67 -13.82
N ILE A 10 3.93 2.68 -12.91
CA ILE A 10 3.68 2.92 -11.48
C ILE A 10 3.11 4.33 -11.26
N ILE A 11 3.68 5.34 -11.93
CA ILE A 11 3.19 6.72 -11.87
C ILE A 11 1.77 6.82 -12.39
N ALA A 12 1.45 6.17 -13.50
CA ALA A 12 0.10 6.18 -14.08
C ALA A 12 -0.94 5.58 -13.13
N MET A 13 -0.64 4.45 -12.48
CA MET A 13 -1.53 3.78 -11.53
C MET A 13 -1.75 4.59 -10.25
N THR A 14 -0.75 5.37 -9.83
CA THR A 14 -0.76 6.11 -8.56
C THR A 14 -0.77 7.62 -8.77
N ARG A 15 -1.29 8.10 -9.90
CA ARG A 15 -1.20 9.50 -10.35
C ARG A 15 -1.74 10.54 -9.37
N LEU A 16 -2.62 10.14 -8.46
CA LEU A 16 -3.23 11.00 -7.45
C LEU A 16 -2.41 11.09 -6.15
N ASN A 17 -1.26 10.42 -6.07
CA ASN A 17 -0.40 10.48 -4.89
C ASN A 17 0.07 11.92 -4.61
N PRO A 18 -0.08 12.44 -3.38
CA PRO A 18 0.28 13.81 -3.04
C PRO A 18 1.75 14.01 -2.64
N PHE A 19 2.52 12.92 -2.53
CA PHE A 19 3.90 12.95 -2.01
C PHE A 19 4.95 12.78 -3.12
N ASP A 20 6.22 13.01 -2.74
CA ASP A 20 7.39 12.72 -3.57
C ASP A 20 7.49 11.24 -3.93
N ARG A 21 8.34 10.92 -4.92
CA ARG A 21 8.53 9.56 -5.44
C ARG A 21 10.00 9.20 -5.54
N ASP A 22 10.29 7.92 -5.48
CA ASP A 22 11.63 7.41 -5.80
C ASP A 22 11.90 7.38 -7.32
N ALA A 23 13.12 7.01 -7.70
CA ALA A 23 13.52 6.87 -9.10
C ALA A 23 12.72 5.79 -9.86
N GLY A 24 12.09 4.85 -9.15
CA GLY A 24 11.21 3.82 -9.69
C GLY A 24 9.77 4.30 -9.86
N GLY A 25 9.45 5.55 -9.52
CA GLY A 25 8.11 6.13 -9.59
C GLY A 25 7.21 5.75 -8.41
N ARG A 26 7.70 4.99 -7.43
CA ARG A 26 6.90 4.60 -6.26
C ARG A 26 6.72 5.81 -5.34
N PRO A 27 5.48 6.08 -4.89
CA PRO A 27 5.22 7.07 -3.84
C PRO A 27 6.04 6.84 -2.57
N TYR A 28 6.64 7.89 -2.04
CA TYR A 28 6.99 7.97 -0.64
C TYR A 28 5.74 8.23 0.21
N VAL A 29 5.85 7.90 1.49
CA VAL A 29 4.86 8.21 2.52
C VAL A 29 5.60 8.79 3.73
N PRO A 30 5.05 9.80 4.43
CA PRO A 30 5.67 10.36 5.62
C PRO A 30 5.88 9.31 6.72
N ASP A 31 7.00 9.43 7.45
CA ASP A 31 7.36 8.50 8.52
C ASP A 31 6.32 8.50 9.67
N ASP A 32 5.73 9.65 9.99
CA ASP A 32 4.71 9.76 11.03
C ASP A 32 3.45 8.94 10.68
N LEU A 33 3.10 8.86 9.40
CA LEU A 33 2.02 8.00 8.92
C LEU A 33 2.38 6.54 9.14
N LEU A 34 3.61 6.13 8.82
CA LEU A 34 4.09 4.76 9.02
C LEU A 34 4.07 4.38 10.50
N GLU A 35 4.52 5.26 11.39
CA GLU A 35 4.50 5.01 12.84
C GLU A 35 3.07 4.79 13.36
N ARG A 36 2.12 5.61 12.92
CA ARG A 36 0.69 5.46 13.29
C ARG A 36 0.08 4.17 12.73
N MET A 37 0.47 3.77 11.52
CA MET A 37 -0.07 2.56 10.89
C MET A 37 0.37 1.26 11.59
N LYS A 38 1.46 1.27 12.35
CA LYS A 38 1.92 0.07 13.09
C LYS A 38 0.92 -0.44 14.12
N THR A 39 0.07 0.44 14.66
CA THR A 39 -0.93 0.07 15.68
C THR A 39 -2.28 -0.29 15.07
N VAL A 40 -2.47 -0.08 13.77
CA VAL A 40 -3.74 -0.32 13.07
C VAL A 40 -3.86 -1.79 12.71
N THR A 41 -4.99 -2.40 13.04
CA THR A 41 -5.26 -3.78 12.64
C THR A 41 -5.73 -3.85 11.18
N SER A 42 -5.58 -5.02 10.54
CA SER A 42 -6.04 -5.21 9.17
C SER A 42 -7.55 -4.97 9.02
N GLU A 43 -8.33 -5.32 10.05
CA GLU A 43 -9.78 -5.09 10.11
C GLU A 43 -10.13 -3.60 10.17
N GLU A 44 -9.41 -2.81 10.98
CA GLU A 44 -9.60 -1.36 11.07
C GLU A 44 -9.28 -0.67 9.74
N ALA A 45 -8.17 -1.08 9.11
CA ALA A 45 -7.79 -0.57 7.78
C ALA A 45 -8.84 -0.94 6.72
N TRP A 46 -9.33 -2.19 6.73
CA TRP A 46 -10.35 -2.65 5.79
C TRP A 46 -11.67 -1.89 5.94
N ALA A 47 -12.10 -1.59 7.17
CA ALA A 47 -13.34 -0.83 7.40
C ALA A 47 -13.31 0.57 6.75
N VAL A 48 -12.14 1.21 6.71
CA VAL A 48 -11.95 2.49 5.99
C VAL A 48 -12.08 2.29 4.48
N LEU A 49 -11.42 1.26 3.94
CA LEU A 49 -11.45 0.96 2.50
C LEU A 49 -12.86 0.61 2.00
N ASP A 50 -13.58 -0.22 2.75
CA ASP A 50 -14.96 -0.59 2.43
C ASP A 50 -15.89 0.64 2.39
N LYS A 51 -15.78 1.53 3.40
CA LYS A 51 -16.52 2.80 3.43
C LYS A 51 -16.26 3.69 2.20
N HIS A 52 -15.09 3.58 1.59
CA HIS A 52 -14.72 4.32 0.38
C HIS A 52 -14.98 3.55 -0.93
N GLY A 53 -15.65 2.39 -0.87
CA GLY A 53 -16.04 1.61 -2.05
C GLY A 53 -14.95 0.69 -2.58
N TYR A 54 -13.99 0.30 -1.73
CA TYR A 54 -12.91 -0.64 -2.08
C TYR A 54 -13.08 -1.99 -1.34
N PRO A 55 -14.09 -2.80 -1.66
CA PRO A 55 -14.45 -3.98 -0.86
C PRO A 55 -13.44 -5.15 -0.97
N PHE A 56 -12.67 -5.22 -2.06
CA PHE A 56 -11.77 -6.35 -2.37
C PHE A 56 -10.31 -6.09 -1.99
N GLN A 57 -10.07 -5.40 -0.87
CA GLN A 57 -8.72 -5.03 -0.41
C GLN A 57 -8.26 -5.80 0.83
N PHE A 58 -8.89 -6.94 1.11
CA PHE A 58 -8.52 -7.82 2.21
C PHE A 58 -8.24 -9.22 1.67
N GLU A 59 -7.15 -9.82 2.14
CA GLU A 59 -6.81 -11.21 1.90
C GLU A 59 -6.46 -11.85 3.24
N GLY A 60 -7.00 -13.05 3.49
CA GLY A 60 -6.76 -13.81 4.71
C GLY A 60 -5.65 -14.85 4.53
N GLY A 61 -5.48 -15.74 5.51
CA GLY A 61 -4.64 -16.93 5.35
C GLY A 61 -3.13 -16.66 5.18
N TRP A 62 -2.66 -15.48 5.57
CA TRP A 62 -1.24 -15.14 5.49
C TRP A 62 -0.41 -16.08 6.38
N PHE A 63 0.63 -16.66 5.79
CA PHE A 63 1.60 -17.48 6.51
C PHE A 63 2.85 -16.66 6.83
N ARG A 64 3.20 -16.61 8.12
CA ARG A 64 4.44 -15.98 8.57
C ARG A 64 5.60 -16.93 8.32
N THR A 65 6.44 -16.60 7.35
CA THR A 65 7.56 -17.44 6.90
C THR A 65 8.71 -17.53 7.91
N HIS A 66 8.83 -16.53 8.78
CA HIS A 66 9.84 -16.44 9.85
C HIS A 66 9.10 -16.00 11.13
N PRO A 67 8.63 -16.96 11.94
CA PRO A 67 7.79 -16.67 13.11
C PRO A 67 8.54 -16.14 14.33
N GLU A 68 9.86 -16.25 14.35
CA GLU A 68 10.80 -15.70 15.35
C GLU A 68 11.05 -14.19 15.25
#